data_AF-A0A2W4XFL5-F1
#
_entry.id   AF-A0A2W4XFL5-F1
#
_cell.length_a   1.000
_cell.length_b   1.000
_cell.length_c   1.000
_cell.angle_alpha   90.00
_cell.angle_beta   90.00
_cell.angle_gamma   90.00
#
_symmetry.space_group_name_H-M   'P 1'
#
loop_
_entity.id
_entity.type
_entity.pdbx_description
1 polymer ?
#
loop_
_entity_poly.entity_id
_entity_poly.type
_entity_poly.pdbx_seq_one_letter_code
_entity_poly.pdbx_strand_id
1 'polypeptide(L)'
;MGFRFRKSVKIAPGVKLNLSKSGGSLSLGGRGATVNISNRGVRSTYSLPGTGISYVTQTSSDRNTRSSSSYSSNRSAYKELLRQQKEEEKQSLLREAEEGYHLFQEKIDSLANILKNREKQSFDWENLIIPRGEYKPEAYKLSSFSEPENTLLKETLRQEIRNKNSGFYITYFLVGLGFILLLQSFWAALAVLVLATVSYVFERNRLDKLCNRRLQARLQEENDKFNRNRQRAYKDYTAKIELEKAEHEKAERGKKQTWDGEEQHRERLRNSINLQDPEPLAELLEIELSNEDLPVPLVFDIEFMNVNLVAIFMEIPELDVVPEEKINLTKTGKLSARKMVQKDRFKLYSDICTGLTLRLIYETFRVIHSVDTVELHGLTEQVNPSNGHSENITSLHIRTSRQDFGQLNLDSLDPTSAFTSLKGKFACNKKGKLSPLKAL
;
A
#
# COMPACT_ATOMS: atom_id res chain seq x y z
N MET A 1 67.84 -24.25 55.85
CA MET A 1 66.68 -24.99 56.40
C MET A 1 65.54 -24.01 56.61
N GLY A 2 64.62 -23.85 55.64
CA GLY A 2 63.54 -22.86 55.73
C GLY A 2 62.23 -23.50 56.21
N PHE A 3 61.54 -22.88 57.17
CA PHE A 3 60.21 -23.31 57.59
C PHE A 3 59.23 -23.26 56.40
N ARG A 4 58.60 -24.40 56.09
CA ARG A 4 57.56 -24.48 55.06
C ARG A 4 56.19 -24.28 55.70
N PHE A 5 55.55 -23.13 55.46
CA PHE A 5 54.17 -22.92 55.88
C PHE A 5 53.20 -23.56 54.89
N ARG A 6 52.50 -24.61 55.35
CA ARG A 6 51.34 -25.20 54.66
C ARG A 6 50.26 -25.46 55.70
N LYS A 7 49.08 -24.86 55.51
CA LYS A 7 47.89 -25.15 56.32
C LYS A 7 46.83 -25.78 55.42
N SER A 8 46.29 -26.94 55.79
CA SER A 8 45.17 -27.57 55.10
C SER A 8 43.97 -27.58 56.03
N VAL A 9 42.88 -26.94 55.64
CA VAL A 9 41.64 -26.85 56.42
C VAL A 9 40.56 -27.65 55.70
N LYS A 10 39.95 -28.62 56.37
CA LYS A 10 38.80 -29.36 55.86
C LYS A 10 37.56 -28.49 56.10
N ILE A 11 36.87 -28.11 55.03
CA ILE A 11 35.65 -27.29 55.11
C ILE A 11 34.42 -28.20 55.24
N ALA A 12 34.38 -29.27 54.45
CA ALA A 12 33.33 -30.28 54.46
C ALA A 12 33.91 -31.66 54.06
N PRO A 13 33.19 -32.78 54.25
CA PRO A 13 33.57 -34.07 53.66
C PRO A 13 33.80 -33.92 52.14
N GLY A 14 35.01 -34.23 51.68
CA GLY A 14 35.40 -34.09 50.28
C GLY A 14 35.89 -32.70 49.83
N VAL A 15 35.90 -31.68 50.69
CA VAL A 15 36.40 -30.33 50.32
C VAL A 15 37.50 -29.88 51.29
N LYS A 16 38.70 -29.65 50.75
CA LYS A 16 39.85 -29.15 51.53
C LYS A 16 40.42 -27.91 50.87
N LEU A 17 40.74 -26.91 51.70
CA LEU A 17 41.42 -25.71 51.26
C LEU A 17 42.87 -25.75 51.77
N ASN A 18 43.81 -25.73 50.84
CA ASN A 18 45.25 -25.76 51.12
C ASN A 18 45.82 -24.35 50.92
N LEU A 19 46.33 -23.75 51.99
CA LEU A 19 47.04 -22.47 51.95
C LEU A 19 48.54 -22.73 52.05
N SER A 20 49.29 -22.16 51.10
CA SER A 20 50.76 -22.21 51.06
C SER A 20 51.31 -20.84 50.67
N LYS A 21 52.62 -20.63 50.86
CA LYS A 21 53.31 -19.41 50.41
C LYS A 21 53.12 -19.12 48.91
N SER A 22 52.88 -20.14 48.08
CA SER A 22 52.73 -19.99 46.62
C SER A 22 51.28 -19.74 46.15
N GLY A 23 50.35 -19.56 47.08
CA GLY A 23 48.92 -19.39 46.81
C GLY A 23 48.06 -20.47 47.47
N GLY A 24 46.75 -20.23 47.48
CA GLY A 24 45.74 -21.18 47.92
C GLY A 24 45.37 -22.17 46.81
N SER A 25 45.04 -23.40 47.16
CA SER A 25 44.38 -24.36 46.27
C SER A 25 43.19 -25.02 46.95
N LEU A 26 42.15 -25.27 46.18
CA LEU A 26 40.95 -25.96 46.62
C LEU A 26 40.95 -27.39 46.06
N SER A 27 40.90 -28.37 46.94
CA SER A 27 40.72 -29.78 46.61
C SER A 27 39.25 -30.15 46.79
N LEU A 28 38.60 -30.58 45.71
CA LEU A 28 37.22 -31.07 45.69
C LEU A 28 37.22 -32.54 45.27
N GLY A 29 36.71 -33.43 46.13
CA GLY A 29 36.57 -34.86 45.87
C GLY A 29 37.00 -35.79 47.00
N GLY A 30 36.76 -37.08 46.81
CA GLY A 30 37.02 -38.15 47.76
C GLY A 30 37.84 -39.30 47.16
N ARG A 31 37.90 -40.44 47.85
CA ARG A 31 38.54 -41.65 47.32
C ARG A 31 37.88 -42.01 45.98
N GLY A 32 38.65 -41.96 44.89
CA GLY A 32 38.18 -42.33 43.56
C GLY A 32 38.23 -41.20 42.52
N ALA A 33 37.96 -39.97 42.92
CA ALA A 33 38.06 -38.80 42.02
C ALA A 33 38.32 -37.52 42.84
N THR A 34 39.33 -36.74 42.47
CA THR A 34 39.71 -35.50 43.14
C THR A 34 40.17 -34.45 42.14
N VAL A 35 39.63 -33.24 42.23
CA VAL A 35 40.00 -32.07 41.43
C VAL A 35 40.71 -31.06 42.33
N ASN A 36 41.90 -30.63 41.92
CA ASN A 36 42.70 -29.59 42.56
C ASN A 36 42.70 -28.34 41.70
N ILE A 37 42.12 -27.26 42.21
CA ILE A 37 42.07 -25.96 41.55
C ILE A 37 43.10 -25.04 42.20
N SER A 38 44.01 -24.47 41.41
CA SER A 38 45.05 -23.55 41.89
C SER A 38 45.38 -22.49 40.85
N ASN A 39 46.13 -21.47 41.25
CA ASN A 39 46.61 -20.41 40.34
C ASN A 39 47.55 -20.91 39.22
N ARG A 40 48.00 -22.16 39.26
CA ARG A 40 48.83 -22.79 38.21
C ARG A 40 48.00 -23.62 37.21
N GLY A 41 46.68 -23.69 37.41
CA GLY A 41 45.78 -24.51 36.62
C GLY A 41 44.98 -25.51 37.45
N VAL A 42 44.13 -26.27 36.77
CA VAL A 42 43.27 -27.31 37.33
C VAL A 42 43.90 -28.68 37.07
N ARG A 43 44.00 -29.50 38.12
CA ARG A 43 44.47 -30.89 38.05
C ARG A 43 43.38 -31.84 38.51
N SER A 44 42.89 -32.70 37.63
CA SER A 44 41.85 -33.69 37.93
C SER A 44 42.45 -35.09 37.96
N THR A 45 42.24 -35.81 39.05
CA THR A 45 42.71 -37.18 39.27
C THR A 45 41.51 -38.10 39.41
N TYR A 46 41.44 -39.14 38.59
CA TYR A 46 40.47 -40.24 38.71
C TYR A 46 41.23 -41.53 39.02
N SER A 47 40.77 -42.35 39.96
CA SER A 47 41.46 -43.55 40.42
C SER A 47 40.47 -44.63 40.82
N LEU A 48 40.76 -45.90 40.56
CA LEU A 48 39.94 -47.02 41.05
C LEU A 48 40.49 -47.51 42.41
N PRO A 49 39.79 -47.30 43.54
CA PRO A 49 40.29 -47.65 44.87
C PRO A 49 40.60 -49.16 44.97
N GLY A 50 41.77 -49.52 45.51
CA GLY A 50 42.18 -50.92 45.69
C GLY A 50 42.85 -51.58 44.48
N THR A 51 42.91 -50.93 43.31
CA THR A 51 43.50 -51.51 42.08
C THR A 51 44.89 -50.96 41.71
N GLY A 52 45.31 -49.84 42.32
CA GLY A 52 46.55 -49.14 41.97
C GLY A 52 46.49 -48.27 40.70
N ILE A 53 45.36 -48.30 39.97
CA ILE A 53 45.20 -47.57 38.69
C ILE A 53 44.67 -46.15 38.94
N SER A 54 45.37 -45.15 38.38
CA SER A 54 44.92 -43.74 38.40
C SER A 54 45.27 -43.00 37.10
N TYR A 55 44.42 -42.06 36.70
CA TYR A 55 44.55 -41.18 35.55
C TYR A 55 44.51 -39.73 36.01
N VAL A 56 45.48 -38.92 35.56
CA VAL A 56 45.65 -37.52 35.97
C VAL A 56 45.71 -36.63 34.73
N THR A 57 44.91 -35.56 34.71
CA THR A 57 44.95 -34.52 33.69
C THR A 57 45.29 -33.17 34.32
N GLN A 58 46.07 -32.34 33.62
CA GLN A 58 46.44 -30.99 34.06
C GLN A 58 46.36 -30.00 32.89
N THR A 59 45.72 -28.86 33.12
CA THR A 59 45.64 -27.75 32.16
C THR A 59 46.41 -26.56 32.71
N SER A 60 47.52 -26.19 32.08
CA SER A 60 48.33 -25.00 32.42
C SER A 60 47.92 -23.80 31.56
N SER A 61 47.97 -22.58 32.13
CA SER A 61 47.68 -21.35 31.41
C SER A 61 48.98 -20.73 30.87
N ASP A 62 49.36 -21.02 29.62
CA ASP A 62 50.43 -20.28 28.94
C ASP A 62 49.89 -18.96 28.36
N ARG A 63 50.45 -17.85 28.84
CA ARG A 63 50.14 -16.49 28.41
C ARG A 63 51.15 -16.06 27.34
N ASN A 64 50.79 -16.17 26.06
CA ASN A 64 51.59 -15.61 24.97
C ASN A 64 50.92 -14.33 24.43
N THR A 65 51.60 -13.20 24.59
CA THR A 65 51.16 -11.85 24.20
C THR A 65 52.13 -11.31 23.18
N ARG A 66 51.77 -11.37 21.87
CA ARG A 66 52.33 -10.55 20.77
C ARG A 66 51.75 -11.00 19.42
N SER A 67 50.53 -10.53 19.09
CA SER A 67 49.97 -10.44 17.72
C SER A 67 48.48 -10.00 17.70
N SER A 68 48.04 -9.05 18.55
CA SER A 68 46.60 -8.81 18.79
C SER A 68 46.08 -7.39 18.47
N SER A 69 46.90 -6.44 18.02
CA SER A 69 46.41 -5.06 17.83
C SER A 69 45.34 -4.96 16.72
N SER A 70 45.51 -5.68 15.60
CA SER A 70 44.57 -5.63 14.46
C SER A 70 43.30 -6.49 14.66
N TYR A 71 43.36 -7.52 15.51
CA TYR A 71 42.21 -8.41 15.78
C TYR A 71 41.34 -7.88 16.95
N SER A 72 41.94 -7.09 17.86
CA SER A 72 41.25 -6.45 18.98
C SER A 72 40.34 -5.29 18.53
N SER A 73 40.75 -4.49 17.54
CA SER A 73 39.95 -3.37 17.01
C SER A 73 38.70 -3.85 16.26
N ASN A 74 38.80 -4.93 15.48
CA ASN A 74 37.64 -5.53 14.81
C ASN A 74 36.63 -6.12 15.81
N ARG A 75 37.09 -6.61 16.96
CA ARG A 75 36.21 -7.16 18.00
C ARG A 75 35.47 -6.06 18.79
N SER A 76 36.06 -4.87 18.97
CA SER A 76 35.36 -3.74 19.59
C SER A 76 34.31 -3.16 18.64
N ALA A 77 34.65 -2.94 17.37
CA ALA A 77 33.70 -2.46 16.35
C ALA A 77 32.51 -3.43 16.18
N TYR A 78 32.76 -4.74 16.12
CA TYR A 78 31.70 -5.75 16.05
C TYR A 78 30.79 -5.75 17.29
N LYS A 79 31.35 -5.54 18.49
CA LYS A 79 30.56 -5.44 19.73
C LYS A 79 29.72 -4.18 19.79
N GLU A 80 30.23 -3.06 19.29
CA GLU A 80 29.48 -1.80 19.18
C GLU A 80 28.33 -1.95 18.20
N LEU A 81 28.56 -2.55 17.04
CA LEU A 81 27.53 -2.83 16.05
C LEU A 81 26.43 -3.75 16.62
N LEU A 82 26.80 -4.82 17.34
CA LEU A 82 25.84 -5.68 18.04
C LEU A 82 25.05 -4.94 19.14
N ARG A 83 25.63 -3.92 19.78
CA ARG A 83 24.92 -3.10 20.78
C ARG A 83 23.94 -2.16 20.09
N GLN A 84 24.36 -1.50 19.02
CA GLN A 84 23.50 -0.65 18.19
C GLN A 84 22.30 -1.45 17.68
N GLN A 85 22.52 -2.63 17.11
CA GLN A 85 21.43 -3.51 16.64
C GLN A 85 20.45 -3.86 17.77
N LYS A 86 20.94 -4.20 18.96
CA LYS A 86 20.07 -4.49 20.12
C LYS A 86 19.33 -3.27 20.64
N GLU A 87 19.95 -2.10 20.59
CA GLU A 87 19.33 -0.84 20.99
C GLU A 87 18.24 -0.42 20.00
N GLU A 88 18.50 -0.57 18.69
CA GLU A 88 17.53 -0.35 17.62
C GLU A 88 16.36 -1.32 17.72
N GLU A 89 16.62 -2.63 17.89
CA GLU A 89 15.58 -3.64 18.08
C GLU A 89 14.75 -3.37 19.34
N LYS A 90 15.40 -2.96 20.44
CA LYS A 90 14.69 -2.54 21.65
C LYS A 90 13.83 -1.30 21.39
N GLN A 91 14.34 -0.31 20.66
CA GLN A 91 13.59 0.90 20.32
C GLN A 91 12.42 0.59 19.40
N SER A 92 12.57 -0.28 18.41
CA SER A 92 11.48 -0.67 17.51
C SER A 92 10.36 -1.39 18.27
N LEU A 93 10.70 -2.32 19.18
CA LEU A 93 9.73 -3.00 20.03
C LEU A 93 8.98 -2.05 20.97
N LEU A 94 9.65 -1.01 21.47
CA LEU A 94 9.00 0.00 22.31
C LEU A 94 8.04 0.88 21.48
N ARG A 95 8.41 1.24 20.25
CA ARG A 95 7.53 1.98 19.33
C ARG A 95 6.31 1.17 18.95
N GLU A 96 6.48 -0.10 18.59
CA GLU A 96 5.36 -1.01 18.28
C GLU A 96 4.42 -1.17 19.49
N ALA A 97 4.97 -1.25 20.71
CA ALA A 97 4.18 -1.27 21.94
C ALA A 97 3.40 0.05 22.16
N GLU A 98 4.02 1.20 21.90
CA GLU A 98 3.35 2.51 22.00
C GLU A 98 2.24 2.65 20.95
N GLU A 99 2.51 2.31 19.69
CA GLU A 99 1.55 2.31 18.59
C GLU A 99 0.36 1.39 18.89
N GLY A 100 0.63 0.16 19.34
CA GLY A 100 -0.41 -0.79 19.74
C GLY A 100 -1.25 -0.31 20.92
N TYR A 101 -0.64 0.40 21.88
CA TYR A 101 -1.39 1.03 22.97
C TYR A 101 -2.29 2.16 22.46
N HIS A 102 -1.79 3.03 21.58
CA HIS A 102 -2.55 4.13 21.01
C HIS A 102 -3.74 3.62 20.18
N LEU A 103 -3.51 2.64 19.31
CA LEU A 103 -4.57 2.01 18.51
C LEU A 103 -5.66 1.38 19.40
N PHE A 104 -5.25 0.74 20.50
CA PHE A 104 -6.20 0.17 21.47
C PHE A 104 -7.01 1.25 22.19
N GLN A 105 -6.37 2.35 22.63
CA GLN A 105 -7.10 3.45 23.27
C GLN A 105 -8.08 4.11 22.31
N GLU A 106 -7.65 4.37 21.07
CA GLU A 106 -8.50 4.93 20.02
C GLU A 106 -9.74 4.06 19.78
N LYS A 107 -9.58 2.73 19.69
CA LYS A 107 -10.70 1.80 19.59
C LYS A 107 -11.64 1.86 20.79
N ILE A 108 -11.11 1.91 22.01
CA ILE A 108 -11.95 2.02 23.22
C ILE A 108 -12.69 3.36 23.27
N ASP A 109 -12.01 4.44 22.88
CA ASP A 109 -12.57 5.78 22.87
C ASP A 109 -13.65 5.93 21.79
N SER A 110 -13.48 5.33 20.61
CA SER A 110 -14.48 5.33 19.55
C SER A 110 -15.75 4.57 19.98
N LEU A 111 -15.59 3.40 20.62
CA LEU A 111 -16.69 2.64 21.19
C LEU A 111 -17.41 3.37 22.34
N ALA A 112 -16.68 4.06 23.20
CA ALA A 112 -17.25 4.79 24.34
C ALA A 112 -17.94 6.11 23.94
N ASN A 113 -17.55 6.69 22.80
CA ASN A 113 -18.01 8.01 22.36
C ASN A 113 -18.79 7.96 21.04
N ILE A 114 -19.45 6.83 20.71
CA ILE A 114 -20.29 6.63 19.52
C ILE A 114 -21.19 7.84 19.23
N LEU A 115 -21.88 8.37 20.24
CA LEU A 115 -22.79 9.49 20.05
C LEU A 115 -22.06 10.83 19.89
N LYS A 116 -20.91 11.03 20.54
CA LYS A 116 -20.17 12.31 20.42
C LYS A 116 -19.47 12.43 19.07
N ASN A 117 -18.95 11.33 18.55
CA ASN A 117 -18.24 11.26 17.28
C ASN A 117 -19.23 11.20 16.09
N ARG A 118 -20.29 12.02 16.13
CA ARG A 118 -21.34 12.06 15.11
C ARG A 118 -21.24 13.26 14.19
N GLU A 119 -21.77 13.11 12.99
CA GLU A 119 -21.91 14.25 12.10
C GLU A 119 -22.98 15.21 12.64
N LYS A 120 -22.56 16.43 12.95
CA LYS A 120 -23.43 17.48 13.50
C LYS A 120 -23.96 18.42 12.44
N GLN A 121 -23.43 18.34 11.22
CA GLN A 121 -23.87 19.18 10.12
C GLN A 121 -25.22 18.71 9.61
N SER A 122 -26.11 19.65 9.32
CA SER A 122 -27.39 19.35 8.67
C SER A 122 -27.14 18.69 7.32
N PHE A 123 -27.97 17.71 6.97
CA PHE A 123 -27.90 17.09 5.67
C PHE A 123 -28.35 18.06 4.57
N ASP A 124 -27.52 18.22 3.54
CA ASP A 124 -27.68 19.24 2.50
C ASP A 124 -28.65 18.79 1.39
N TRP A 125 -29.95 18.87 1.69
CA TRP A 125 -31.00 18.57 0.71
C TRP A 125 -31.04 19.54 -0.46
N GLU A 126 -30.62 20.78 -0.26
CA GLU A 126 -30.64 21.79 -1.32
C GLU A 126 -29.72 21.34 -2.46
N ASN A 127 -28.46 21.04 -2.14
CA ASN A 127 -27.53 20.55 -3.16
C ASN A 127 -27.90 19.18 -3.73
N LEU A 128 -28.63 18.35 -2.97
CA LEU A 128 -29.07 17.05 -3.46
C LEU A 128 -30.21 17.17 -4.49
N ILE A 129 -31.23 18.00 -4.24
CA ILE A 129 -32.46 18.07 -5.05
C ILE A 129 -32.35 19.10 -6.20
N ILE A 130 -31.53 20.14 -6.07
CA ILE A 130 -31.47 21.21 -7.10
C ILE A 130 -31.06 20.60 -8.46
N PRO A 131 -31.86 20.81 -9.53
CA PRO A 131 -31.53 20.32 -10.86
C PRO A 131 -30.21 20.92 -11.35
N ARG A 132 -29.31 20.08 -11.84
CA ARG A 132 -28.03 20.57 -12.39
C ARG A 132 -28.17 21.05 -13.85
N GLY A 133 -29.31 20.77 -14.47
CA GLY A 133 -29.60 21.13 -15.85
C GLY A 133 -29.06 20.12 -16.86
N GLU A 134 -28.90 20.56 -18.11
CA GLU A 134 -28.46 19.69 -19.19
C GLU A 134 -26.96 19.33 -19.10
N TYR A 135 -26.62 18.08 -19.42
CA TYR A 135 -25.25 17.62 -19.52
C TYR A 135 -24.45 18.42 -20.57
N LYS A 136 -23.29 18.94 -20.17
CA LYS A 136 -22.38 19.69 -21.05
C LYS A 136 -21.16 18.84 -21.41
N PRO A 137 -21.02 18.38 -22.68
CA PRO A 137 -19.90 17.52 -23.06
C PRO A 137 -18.58 18.29 -23.09
N GLU A 138 -17.50 17.60 -22.75
CA GLU A 138 -16.15 18.13 -22.91
C GLU A 138 -15.73 18.16 -24.38
N ALA A 139 -14.98 19.19 -24.79
CA ALA A 139 -14.50 19.31 -26.16
C ALA A 139 -13.28 18.40 -26.41
N TYR A 140 -13.32 17.57 -27.46
CA TYR A 140 -12.19 16.74 -27.87
C TYR A 140 -10.99 17.60 -28.29
N LYS A 141 -9.82 17.33 -27.69
CA LYS A 141 -8.56 18.04 -27.98
C LYS A 141 -7.78 17.31 -29.06
N LEU A 142 -7.57 17.96 -30.21
CA LEU A 142 -6.88 17.38 -31.35
C LEU A 142 -5.36 17.29 -31.12
N SER A 143 -4.77 16.12 -31.38
CA SER A 143 -3.31 15.92 -31.34
C SER A 143 -2.64 16.48 -32.60
N SER A 144 -1.47 17.11 -32.45
CA SER A 144 -0.73 17.72 -33.57
C SER A 144 -0.06 16.67 -34.46
N PHE A 145 -0.19 16.82 -35.79
CA PHE A 145 0.55 16.01 -36.76
C PHE A 145 2.03 16.40 -36.81
N SER A 146 2.93 15.42 -36.83
CA SER A 146 4.36 15.64 -37.09
C SER A 146 4.71 15.14 -38.49
N GLU A 147 5.16 16.05 -39.36
CA GLU A 147 5.56 15.69 -40.71
C GLU A 147 6.94 15.01 -40.71
N PRO A 148 7.15 13.97 -41.55
CA PRO A 148 8.46 13.37 -41.72
C PRO A 148 9.43 14.35 -42.41
N GLU A 149 10.56 14.64 -41.79
CA GLU A 149 11.60 15.52 -42.33
C GLU A 149 12.31 14.91 -43.56
N ASN A 150 12.56 15.74 -44.58
CA ASN A 150 13.26 15.34 -45.82
C ASN A 150 14.34 16.35 -46.26
N THR A 151 14.89 17.08 -45.31
CA THR A 151 15.89 18.15 -45.56
C THR A 151 17.27 17.58 -45.85
N LEU A 152 17.69 16.54 -45.11
CA LEU A 152 19.04 15.95 -45.19
C LEU A 152 19.38 15.29 -46.54
N LEU A 153 18.37 14.77 -47.24
CA LEU A 153 18.56 13.94 -48.44
C LEU A 153 18.81 14.78 -49.71
N LYS A 154 18.19 15.98 -49.78
CA LYS A 154 18.42 16.92 -50.89
C LYS A 154 19.82 17.52 -50.85
N GLU A 155 20.36 17.73 -49.65
CA GLU A 155 21.70 18.33 -49.45
C GLU A 155 22.82 17.33 -49.73
N THR A 156 22.68 16.08 -49.25
CA THR A 156 23.66 15.02 -49.48
C THR A 156 23.79 14.65 -50.97
N LEU A 157 22.67 14.53 -51.68
CA LEU A 157 22.68 14.26 -53.12
C LEU A 157 23.29 15.42 -53.94
N ARG A 158 23.05 16.69 -53.53
CA ARG A 158 23.71 17.85 -54.17
C ARG A 158 25.22 17.83 -53.99
N GLN A 159 25.72 17.39 -52.83
CA GLN A 159 27.15 17.27 -52.57
C GLN A 159 27.79 16.15 -53.40
N GLU A 160 27.13 15.00 -53.56
CA GLU A 160 27.65 13.87 -54.34
C GLU A 160 27.77 14.19 -55.85
N ILE A 161 26.84 14.99 -56.39
CA ILE A 161 26.90 15.49 -57.78
C ILE A 161 28.11 16.40 -57.99
N ARG A 162 28.45 17.25 -57.01
CA ARG A 162 29.56 18.21 -57.11
C ARG A 162 30.92 17.52 -57.19
N ASN A 163 31.09 16.40 -56.50
CA ASN A 163 32.39 15.72 -56.39
C ASN A 163 32.73 14.77 -57.55
N LYS A 164 31.78 14.37 -58.40
CA LYS A 164 32.01 13.33 -59.42
C LYS A 164 32.57 13.83 -60.76
N ASN A 165 32.62 15.14 -60.99
CA ASN A 165 32.99 15.75 -62.28
C ASN A 165 34.49 16.04 -62.49
N SER A 166 35.37 15.82 -61.51
CA SER A 166 36.77 16.30 -61.57
C SER A 166 37.81 15.28 -62.06
N GLY A 167 37.54 13.97 -62.00
CA GLY A 167 38.57 12.93 -62.22
C GLY A 167 38.86 12.55 -63.68
N PHE A 168 37.85 12.61 -64.57
CA PHE A 168 37.97 12.10 -65.95
C PHE A 168 38.76 13.01 -66.91
N TYR A 169 38.92 14.28 -66.56
CA TYR A 169 39.65 15.25 -67.38
C TYR A 169 41.16 15.02 -67.36
N ILE A 170 41.70 14.61 -66.21
CA ILE A 170 43.14 14.49 -66.00
C ILE A 170 43.70 13.31 -66.82
N THR A 171 42.96 12.21 -66.89
CA THR A 171 43.39 11.00 -67.58
C THR A 171 43.36 11.14 -69.11
N TYR A 172 42.31 11.72 -69.69
CA TYR A 172 42.22 11.97 -71.14
C TYR A 172 43.27 12.97 -71.64
N PHE A 173 43.54 14.01 -70.84
CA PHE A 173 44.56 15.01 -71.18
C PHE A 173 45.96 14.38 -71.23
N LEU A 174 46.32 13.54 -70.24
CA LEU A 174 47.61 12.86 -70.21
C LEU A 174 47.81 11.88 -71.37
N VAL A 175 46.77 11.11 -71.74
CA VAL A 175 46.83 10.16 -72.87
C VAL A 175 46.94 10.88 -74.21
N GLY A 176 46.19 11.98 -74.40
CA GLY A 176 46.28 12.79 -75.61
C GLY A 176 47.65 13.46 -75.79
N LEU A 177 48.23 13.96 -74.69
CA LEU A 177 49.54 14.62 -74.71
C LEU A 177 50.68 13.64 -75.05
N GLY A 178 50.60 12.39 -74.58
CA GLY A 178 51.55 11.33 -74.94
C GLY A 178 51.54 10.96 -76.43
N PHE A 179 50.37 10.98 -77.08
CA PHE A 179 50.24 10.65 -78.51
C PHE A 179 50.76 11.77 -79.42
N ILE A 180 50.64 13.03 -79.00
CA ILE A 180 51.09 14.20 -79.76
C ILE A 180 52.62 14.27 -79.85
N LEU A 181 53.33 13.87 -78.78
CA LEU A 181 54.80 13.87 -78.72
C LEU A 181 55.48 12.89 -79.69
N LEU A 182 54.73 11.93 -80.25
CA LEU A 182 55.23 10.91 -81.17
C LEU A 182 55.10 11.29 -82.66
N LEU A 183 54.46 12.43 -82.98
CA LEU A 183 54.17 12.83 -84.37
C LEU A 183 55.14 13.94 -84.83
N GLN A 184 55.90 13.67 -85.89
CA GLN A 184 56.85 14.64 -86.47
C GLN A 184 56.21 15.69 -87.40
N SER A 185 54.91 15.54 -87.74
CA SER A 185 54.21 16.49 -88.60
C SER A 185 53.12 17.27 -87.85
N PHE A 186 53.17 18.59 -87.98
CA PHE A 186 52.25 19.50 -87.31
C PHE A 186 50.79 19.24 -87.70
N TRP A 187 50.51 19.02 -88.99
CA TRP A 187 49.16 18.81 -89.50
C TRP A 187 48.55 17.47 -89.07
N ALA A 188 49.35 16.40 -88.95
CA ALA A 188 48.84 15.13 -88.40
C ALA A 188 48.57 15.23 -86.91
N ALA A 189 49.43 15.93 -86.15
CA ALA A 189 49.19 16.19 -84.73
C ALA A 189 47.90 17.01 -84.52
N LEU A 190 47.66 18.05 -85.34
CA LEU A 190 46.44 18.86 -85.29
C LEU A 190 45.19 18.01 -85.60
N ALA A 191 45.22 17.16 -86.63
CA ALA A 191 44.10 16.30 -87.00
C ALA A 191 43.75 15.28 -85.90
N VAL A 192 44.76 14.64 -85.29
CA VAL A 192 44.55 13.72 -84.16
C VAL A 192 43.98 14.45 -82.94
N LEU A 193 44.43 15.68 -82.67
CA LEU A 193 43.92 16.50 -81.57
C LEU A 193 42.45 16.89 -81.78
N VAL A 194 42.07 17.26 -83.01
CA VAL A 194 40.67 17.56 -83.36
C VAL A 194 39.79 16.31 -83.24
N LEU A 195 40.22 15.16 -83.74
CA LEU A 195 39.45 13.91 -83.60
C LEU A 195 39.34 13.45 -82.15
N ALA A 196 40.41 13.56 -81.37
CA ALA A 196 40.42 13.23 -79.94
C ALA A 196 39.50 14.15 -79.13
N THR A 197 39.48 15.46 -79.43
CA THR A 197 38.59 16.41 -78.75
C THR A 197 37.13 16.20 -79.12
N VAL A 198 36.81 15.93 -80.40
CA VAL A 198 35.44 15.59 -80.83
C VAL A 198 34.97 14.27 -80.20
N SER A 199 35.81 13.24 -80.21
CA SER A 199 35.55 11.95 -79.55
C SER A 199 35.32 12.12 -78.05
N TYR A 200 36.19 12.89 -77.37
CA TYR A 200 36.04 13.22 -75.96
C TYR A 200 34.73 13.96 -75.64
N VAL A 201 34.39 15.00 -76.41
CA VAL A 201 33.14 15.77 -76.21
C VAL A 201 31.92 14.87 -76.43
N PHE A 202 31.97 13.96 -77.41
CA PHE A 202 30.90 13.02 -77.68
C PHE A 202 30.74 11.98 -76.56
N GLU A 203 31.83 11.33 -76.13
CA GLU A 203 31.83 10.32 -75.06
C GLU A 203 31.38 10.95 -73.73
N ARG A 204 31.85 12.17 -73.43
CA ARG A 204 31.43 12.93 -72.26
C ARG A 204 29.95 13.29 -72.31
N ASN A 205 29.47 13.87 -73.40
CA ASN A 205 28.04 14.20 -73.53
C ASN A 205 27.15 12.95 -73.41
N ARG A 206 27.63 11.81 -73.91
CA ARG A 206 26.95 10.52 -73.77
C ARG A 206 26.94 10.05 -72.31
N LEU A 207 28.07 10.10 -71.62
CA LEU A 207 28.20 9.73 -70.20
C LEU A 207 27.42 10.67 -69.27
N ASP A 208 27.47 11.98 -69.50
CA ASP A 208 26.73 13.00 -68.75
C ASP A 208 25.22 12.80 -68.93
N LYS A 209 24.75 12.52 -70.15
CA LYS A 209 23.34 12.18 -70.38
C LYS A 209 22.92 10.89 -69.66
N LEU A 210 23.76 9.86 -69.68
CA LEU A 210 23.48 8.60 -68.97
C LEU A 210 23.52 8.78 -67.44
N CYS A 211 24.47 9.55 -66.92
CA CYS A 211 24.62 9.83 -65.50
C CYS A 211 23.43 10.67 -64.99
N ASN A 212 23.07 11.73 -65.72
CA ASN A 212 21.93 12.58 -65.38
C ASN A 212 20.61 11.80 -65.42
N ARG A 213 20.41 10.90 -66.41
CA ARG A 213 19.24 10.02 -66.44
C ARG A 213 19.18 9.08 -65.22
N ARG A 214 20.31 8.46 -64.85
CA ARG A 214 20.37 7.59 -63.66
C ARG A 214 20.14 8.35 -62.36
N LEU A 215 20.68 9.56 -62.25
CA LEU A 215 20.50 10.43 -61.09
C LEU A 215 19.06 10.92 -60.97
N GLN A 216 18.45 11.36 -62.07
CA GLN A 216 17.04 11.74 -62.11
C GLN A 216 16.13 10.56 -61.74
N ALA A 217 16.43 9.35 -62.23
CA ALA A 217 15.70 8.14 -61.84
C ALA A 217 15.82 7.85 -60.33
N ARG A 218 17.02 7.97 -59.74
CA ARG A 218 17.21 7.80 -58.29
C ARG A 218 16.47 8.85 -57.47
N LEU A 219 16.49 10.11 -57.90
CA LEU A 219 15.77 11.21 -57.25
C LEU A 219 14.25 10.98 -57.31
N GLN A 220 13.74 10.52 -58.45
CA GLN A 220 12.33 10.15 -58.59
C GLN A 220 11.97 8.99 -57.67
N GLU A 221 12.78 7.93 -57.64
CA GLU A 221 12.53 6.77 -56.79
C GLU A 221 12.49 7.14 -55.29
N GLU A 222 13.44 7.94 -54.82
CA GLU A 222 13.47 8.43 -53.44
C GLU A 222 12.31 9.38 -53.12
N ASN A 223 11.94 10.27 -54.06
CA ASN A 223 10.77 11.14 -53.89
C ASN A 223 9.47 10.32 -53.83
N ASP A 224 9.35 9.27 -54.64
CA ASP A 224 8.21 8.37 -54.62
C ASP A 224 8.16 7.55 -53.32
N LYS A 225 9.32 7.09 -52.81
CA LYS A 225 9.40 6.46 -51.48
C LYS A 225 8.96 7.43 -50.38
N PHE A 226 9.44 8.66 -50.39
CA PHE A 226 9.04 9.68 -49.42
C PHE A 226 7.54 9.98 -49.49
N ASN A 227 6.99 10.14 -50.69
CA ASN A 227 5.55 10.37 -50.88
C ASN A 227 4.71 9.20 -50.35
N ARG A 228 5.12 7.95 -50.61
CA ARG A 228 4.47 6.76 -50.04
C ARG A 228 4.53 6.74 -48.53
N ASN A 229 5.68 7.05 -47.93
CA ASN A 229 5.84 7.09 -46.47
C ASN A 229 4.99 8.19 -45.83
N ARG A 230 4.98 9.40 -46.42
CA ARG A 230 4.12 10.50 -45.98
C ARG A 230 2.64 10.14 -46.05
N GLN A 231 2.21 9.48 -47.14
CA GLN A 231 0.81 9.06 -47.29
C GLN A 231 0.42 7.98 -46.26
N ARG A 232 1.33 7.04 -45.95
CA ARG A 232 1.12 6.06 -44.87
C ARG A 232 1.00 6.76 -43.52
N ALA A 233 1.94 7.63 -43.18
CA ALA A 233 1.92 8.39 -41.93
C ALA A 233 0.64 9.23 -41.76
N TYR A 234 0.15 9.86 -42.85
CA TYR A 234 -1.11 10.60 -42.82
C TYR A 234 -2.32 9.68 -42.59
N LYS A 235 -2.39 8.52 -43.27
CA LYS A 235 -3.46 7.53 -43.06
C LYS A 235 -3.46 6.98 -41.64
N ASP A 236 -2.29 6.66 -41.09
CA ASP A 236 -2.15 6.16 -39.74
C ASP A 236 -2.55 7.23 -38.72
N TYR A 237 -2.18 8.49 -38.96
CA TYR A 237 -2.60 9.63 -38.13
C TYR A 237 -4.12 9.86 -38.16
N THR A 238 -4.75 9.84 -39.34
CA THR A 238 -6.22 10.01 -39.44
C THR A 238 -6.97 8.87 -38.77
N ALA A 239 -6.51 7.61 -38.98
CA ALA A 239 -7.11 6.45 -38.33
C ALA A 239 -6.96 6.52 -36.80
N LYS A 240 -5.82 7.01 -36.30
CA LYS A 240 -5.60 7.23 -34.88
C LYS A 240 -6.55 8.28 -34.30
N ILE A 241 -6.74 9.42 -34.98
CA ILE A 241 -7.71 10.45 -34.56
C ILE A 241 -9.14 9.91 -34.54
N GLU A 242 -9.54 9.16 -35.58
CA GLU A 242 -10.88 8.57 -35.64
C GLU A 242 -11.13 7.63 -34.46
N LEU A 243 -10.13 6.82 -34.11
CA LEU A 243 -10.18 5.94 -32.94
C LEU A 243 -10.26 6.74 -31.64
N GLU A 244 -9.39 7.72 -31.43
CA GLU A 244 -9.38 8.58 -30.23
C GLU A 244 -10.71 9.35 -30.07
N LYS A 245 -11.30 9.83 -31.17
CA LYS A 245 -12.62 10.47 -31.17
C LYS A 245 -13.73 9.51 -30.79
N ALA A 246 -13.72 8.30 -31.35
CA ALA A 246 -14.72 7.28 -31.04
C ALA A 246 -14.65 6.86 -29.56
N GLU A 247 -13.44 6.75 -29.00
CA GLU A 247 -13.22 6.49 -27.57
C GLU A 247 -13.73 7.65 -26.70
N HIS A 248 -13.41 8.89 -27.06
CA HIS A 248 -13.91 10.07 -26.39
C HIS A 248 -15.44 10.16 -26.41
N GLU A 249 -16.08 9.95 -27.57
CA GLU A 249 -17.54 9.92 -27.70
C GLU A 249 -18.18 8.78 -26.89
N LYS A 250 -17.51 7.63 -26.79
CA LYS A 250 -17.96 6.53 -25.93
C LYS A 250 -17.87 6.93 -24.45
N ALA A 251 -16.78 7.56 -24.03
CA ALA A 251 -16.62 8.05 -22.66
C ALA A 251 -17.67 9.12 -22.32
N GLU A 252 -17.90 10.09 -23.20
CA GLU A 252 -18.91 11.13 -23.03
C GLU A 252 -20.33 10.56 -22.99
N ARG A 253 -20.64 9.53 -23.80
CA ARG A 253 -21.91 8.81 -23.67
C ARG A 253 -22.08 8.15 -22.32
N GLY A 254 -21.01 7.55 -21.77
CA GLY A 254 -21.02 6.98 -20.43
C GLY A 254 -21.29 8.03 -19.34
N LYS A 255 -20.57 9.16 -19.39
CA LYS A 255 -20.77 10.30 -18.48
C LYS A 255 -22.18 10.90 -18.58
N LYS A 256 -22.73 10.99 -19.80
CA LYS A 256 -24.11 11.45 -20.00
C LYS A 256 -25.12 10.47 -19.39
N GLN A 257 -24.95 9.16 -19.56
CA GLN A 257 -25.83 8.16 -18.95
C GLN A 257 -25.82 8.24 -17.42
N THR A 258 -24.65 8.41 -16.81
CA THR A 258 -24.56 8.61 -15.35
C THR A 258 -25.22 9.91 -14.93
N TRP A 259 -25.01 11.01 -15.67
CA TRP A 259 -25.66 12.29 -15.40
C TRP A 259 -27.18 12.19 -15.48
N ASP A 260 -27.72 11.60 -16.55
CA ASP A 260 -29.16 11.42 -16.75
C ASP A 260 -29.76 10.54 -15.65
N GLY A 261 -29.04 9.50 -15.20
CA GLY A 261 -29.44 8.66 -14.06
C GLY A 261 -29.45 9.41 -12.73
N GLU A 262 -28.42 10.21 -12.45
CA GLU A 262 -28.36 11.07 -11.26
C GLU A 262 -29.52 12.07 -11.25
N GLU A 263 -29.79 12.76 -12.37
CA GLU A 263 -30.91 13.71 -12.46
C GLU A 263 -32.26 13.00 -12.27
N GLN A 264 -32.46 11.82 -12.87
CA GLN A 264 -33.68 11.02 -12.62
C GLN A 264 -33.85 10.66 -11.15
N HIS A 265 -32.76 10.28 -10.46
CA HIS A 265 -32.79 10.00 -9.03
C HIS A 265 -33.14 11.26 -8.21
N ARG A 266 -32.56 12.43 -8.53
CA ARG A 266 -32.95 13.71 -7.89
C ARG A 266 -34.44 14.02 -8.08
N GLU A 267 -34.97 13.81 -9.29
CA GLU A 267 -36.38 14.04 -9.57
C GLU A 267 -37.30 13.10 -8.78
N ARG A 268 -36.91 11.83 -8.64
CA ARG A 268 -37.63 10.86 -7.78
C ARG A 268 -37.63 11.30 -6.32
N LEU A 269 -36.48 11.71 -5.78
CA LEU A 269 -36.39 12.26 -4.42
C LEU A 269 -37.28 13.48 -4.23
N ARG A 270 -37.30 14.42 -5.19
CA ARG A 270 -38.17 15.60 -5.14
C ARG A 270 -39.65 15.25 -5.09
N ASN A 271 -40.05 14.22 -5.83
CA ASN A 271 -41.45 13.82 -5.96
C ASN A 271 -41.90 12.87 -4.83
N SER A 272 -40.97 12.19 -4.16
CA SER A 272 -41.22 11.21 -3.09
C SER A 272 -42.21 11.71 -2.03
N ILE A 273 -41.96 12.91 -1.49
CA ILE A 273 -42.78 13.52 -0.43
C ILE A 273 -44.19 13.85 -0.94
N ASN A 274 -44.29 14.42 -2.15
CA ASN A 274 -45.57 14.82 -2.73
C ASN A 274 -46.44 13.61 -3.12
N LEU A 275 -45.81 12.54 -3.58
CA LEU A 275 -46.46 11.32 -4.02
C LEU A 275 -46.64 10.29 -2.89
N GLN A 276 -46.15 10.60 -1.68
CA GLN A 276 -46.06 9.66 -0.56
C GLN A 276 -45.35 8.34 -0.93
N ASP A 277 -44.37 8.43 -1.82
CA ASP A 277 -43.57 7.30 -2.27
C ASP A 277 -42.30 7.21 -1.40
N PRO A 278 -42.17 6.19 -0.54
CA PRO A 278 -41.03 6.10 0.37
C PRO A 278 -39.78 5.47 -0.27
N GLU A 279 -39.88 4.83 -1.44
CA GLU A 279 -38.78 4.06 -2.04
C GLU A 279 -37.51 4.91 -2.25
N PRO A 280 -37.57 6.14 -2.82
CA PRO A 280 -36.39 6.98 -2.96
C PRO A 280 -35.78 7.40 -1.61
N LEU A 281 -36.62 7.56 -0.57
CA LEU A 281 -36.15 7.93 0.77
C LEU A 281 -35.42 6.76 1.44
N ALA A 282 -35.87 5.53 1.19
CA ALA A 282 -35.20 4.32 1.66
C ALA A 282 -33.81 4.17 1.03
N GLU A 283 -33.72 4.29 -0.30
CA GLU A 283 -32.44 4.24 -1.03
C GLU A 283 -31.45 5.30 -0.52
N LEU A 284 -31.91 6.54 -0.35
CA LEU A 284 -31.08 7.61 0.19
C LEU A 284 -30.61 7.30 1.62
N LEU A 285 -31.53 6.90 2.50
CA LEU A 285 -31.18 6.63 3.89
C LEU A 285 -30.21 5.44 4.02
N GLU A 286 -30.39 4.40 3.20
CA GLU A 286 -29.48 3.25 3.17
C GLU A 286 -28.06 3.67 2.77
N ILE A 287 -27.92 4.47 1.72
CA ILE A 287 -26.63 5.01 1.26
C ILE A 287 -25.98 5.84 2.37
N GLU A 288 -26.73 6.76 2.99
CA GLU A 288 -26.18 7.64 4.03
C GLU A 288 -25.78 6.87 5.29
N LEU A 289 -26.63 5.96 5.79
CA LEU A 289 -26.29 5.14 6.95
C LEU A 289 -25.11 4.19 6.67
N SER A 290 -24.93 3.74 5.42
CA SER A 290 -23.80 2.88 5.04
C SER A 290 -22.48 3.63 4.97
N ASN A 291 -22.52 4.95 4.73
CA ASN A 291 -21.35 5.81 4.65
C ASN A 291 -20.92 6.37 6.02
N GLU A 292 -21.68 6.11 7.08
CA GLU A 292 -21.36 6.57 8.44
C GLU A 292 -20.10 5.87 9.00
N ASP A 293 -19.23 6.67 9.62
CA ASP A 293 -18.02 6.18 10.29
C ASP A 293 -18.37 5.58 11.66
N LEU A 294 -18.90 4.36 11.64
CA LEU A 294 -19.28 3.61 12.82
C LEU A 294 -18.08 2.82 13.36
N PRO A 295 -17.88 2.76 14.70
CA PRO A 295 -16.76 2.04 15.30
C PRO A 295 -16.88 0.51 15.20
N VAL A 296 -18.00 0.02 14.68
CA VAL A 296 -18.32 -1.40 14.47
C VAL A 296 -19.04 -1.51 13.13
N PRO A 297 -18.67 -2.46 12.25
CA PRO A 297 -19.44 -2.71 11.05
C PRO A 297 -20.85 -3.18 11.44
N LEU A 298 -21.86 -2.60 10.82
CA LEU A 298 -23.25 -2.96 11.05
C LEU A 298 -23.89 -3.41 9.74
N VAL A 299 -24.72 -4.45 9.86
CA VAL A 299 -25.67 -4.84 8.83
C VAL A 299 -27.03 -4.35 9.28
N PHE A 300 -27.75 -3.66 8.40
CA PHE A 300 -29.09 -3.21 8.68
C PHE A 300 -29.95 -3.22 7.41
N ASP A 301 -31.25 -3.48 7.61
CA ASP A 301 -32.27 -3.32 6.59
C ASP A 301 -33.20 -2.16 6.95
N ILE A 302 -33.74 -1.49 5.94
CA ILE A 302 -34.59 -0.31 6.11
C ILE A 302 -35.94 -0.56 5.44
N GLU A 303 -37.01 -0.38 6.19
CA GLU A 303 -38.37 -0.50 5.68
C GLU A 303 -39.18 0.75 6.04
N PHE A 304 -39.70 1.44 5.04
CA PHE A 304 -40.61 2.56 5.26
C PHE A 304 -42.06 2.07 5.23
N MET A 305 -42.78 2.30 6.32
CA MET A 305 -44.22 2.06 6.37
C MET A 305 -44.99 3.16 5.64
N ASN A 306 -44.44 4.38 5.65
CA ASN A 306 -44.83 5.56 4.89
C ASN A 306 -43.72 6.60 5.02
N VAL A 307 -43.85 7.75 4.35
CA VAL A 307 -42.85 8.84 4.35
C VAL A 307 -42.53 9.45 5.73
N ASN A 308 -43.33 9.17 6.78
CA ASN A 308 -43.16 9.67 8.14
C ASN A 308 -42.69 8.59 9.15
N LEU A 309 -42.76 7.31 8.81
CA LEU A 309 -42.44 6.19 9.69
C LEU A 309 -41.52 5.19 9.00
N VAL A 310 -40.32 5.05 9.55
CA VAL A 310 -39.30 4.10 9.11
C VAL A 310 -38.99 3.08 10.21
N ALA A 311 -38.85 1.83 9.82
CA ALA A 311 -38.36 0.73 10.61
C ALA A 311 -36.94 0.38 10.16
N ILE A 312 -36.01 0.22 11.12
CA ILE A 312 -34.62 -0.17 10.88
C ILE A 312 -34.38 -1.50 11.58
N PHE A 313 -33.90 -2.50 10.86
CA PHE A 313 -33.58 -3.82 11.37
C PHE A 313 -32.06 -3.98 11.41
N MET A 314 -31.44 -3.76 12.56
CA MET A 314 -29.99 -3.81 12.73
C MET A 314 -29.57 -5.14 13.34
N GLU A 315 -28.54 -5.79 12.79
CA GLU A 315 -27.86 -6.88 13.47
C GLU A 315 -27.07 -6.35 14.68
N ILE A 316 -27.44 -6.80 15.88
CA ILE A 316 -26.79 -6.37 17.12
C ILE A 316 -25.38 -6.99 17.16
N PRO A 317 -24.34 -6.18 17.41
CA PRO A 317 -22.99 -6.73 17.57
C PRO A 317 -22.91 -7.70 18.74
N GLU A 318 -22.01 -8.68 18.62
CA GLU A 318 -21.69 -9.60 19.70
C GLU A 318 -20.80 -8.95 20.78
N LEU A 319 -20.66 -9.64 21.91
CA LEU A 319 -19.87 -9.16 23.05
C LEU A 319 -18.35 -9.07 22.76
N ASP A 320 -17.88 -9.75 21.73
CA ASP A 320 -16.49 -9.78 21.29
C ASP A 320 -15.97 -8.43 20.77
N VAL A 321 -16.88 -7.56 20.32
CA VAL A 321 -16.60 -6.15 20.00
C VAL A 321 -15.96 -5.43 21.19
N VAL A 322 -16.31 -5.83 22.42
CA VAL A 322 -15.68 -5.32 23.64
C VAL A 322 -14.49 -6.20 24.04
N PRO A 323 -13.26 -5.63 24.07
CA PRO A 323 -12.08 -6.37 24.48
C PRO A 323 -12.22 -7.04 25.86
N GLU A 324 -11.60 -8.21 26.03
CA GLU A 324 -11.59 -8.89 27.33
C GLU A 324 -10.58 -8.31 28.32
N GLU A 325 -9.54 -7.67 27.80
CA GLU A 325 -8.41 -7.14 28.56
C GLU A 325 -8.23 -5.65 28.28
N LYS A 326 -7.82 -4.92 29.32
CA LYS A 326 -7.37 -3.54 29.20
C LYS A 326 -5.86 -3.51 29.11
N ILE A 327 -5.35 -2.86 28.06
CA ILE A 327 -3.92 -2.66 27.84
C ILE A 327 -3.48 -1.36 28.52
N ASN A 328 -2.35 -1.40 29.22
CA ASN A 328 -1.68 -0.22 29.79
C ASN A 328 -0.20 -0.21 29.44
N LEU A 329 0.36 0.97 29.19
CA LEU A 329 1.78 1.17 29.02
C LEU A 329 2.49 1.24 30.38
N THR A 330 3.49 0.38 30.60
CA THR A 330 4.31 0.42 31.82
C THR A 330 5.30 1.58 31.79
N LYS A 331 5.86 1.96 32.95
CA LYS A 331 6.96 2.96 33.02
C LYS A 331 8.19 2.59 32.17
N THR A 332 8.34 1.32 31.80
CA THR A 332 9.41 0.81 30.95
C THR A 332 9.09 0.81 29.45
N GLY A 333 7.91 1.31 29.05
CA GLY A 333 7.42 1.34 27.67
C GLY A 333 6.92 -0.01 27.13
N LYS A 334 6.79 -1.03 27.99
CA LYS A 334 6.22 -2.33 27.64
C LYS A 334 4.72 -2.33 27.86
N LEU A 335 3.98 -3.09 27.04
CA LEU A 335 2.56 -3.35 27.26
C LEU A 335 2.33 -4.25 28.47
N SER A 336 1.28 -3.94 29.22
CA SER A 336 0.75 -4.80 30.28
C SER A 336 -0.75 -4.95 30.08
N ALA A 337 -1.22 -6.18 29.98
CA ALA A 337 -2.63 -6.48 29.86
C ALA A 337 -3.21 -6.93 31.20
N ARG A 338 -4.43 -6.50 31.50
CA ARG A 338 -5.20 -6.95 32.67
C ARG A 338 -6.62 -7.24 32.24
N LYS A 339 -7.16 -8.38 32.67
CA LYS A 339 -8.55 -8.74 32.43
C LYS A 339 -9.49 -7.66 32.95
N MET A 340 -10.45 -7.27 32.13
CA MET A 340 -11.47 -6.29 32.52
C MET A 340 -12.40 -6.88 33.58
N VAL A 341 -12.90 -6.03 34.46
CA VAL A 341 -13.97 -6.41 35.39
C VAL A 341 -15.22 -6.73 34.56
N GLN A 342 -15.81 -7.91 34.76
CA GLN A 342 -16.96 -8.36 33.98
C GLN A 342 -18.11 -7.35 33.95
N LYS A 343 -18.39 -6.71 35.09
CA LYS A 343 -19.41 -5.65 35.20
C LYS A 343 -19.16 -4.51 34.23
N ASP A 344 -17.93 -4.02 34.14
CA ASP A 344 -17.57 -2.88 33.30
C ASP A 344 -17.60 -3.27 31.82
N ARG A 345 -17.18 -4.50 31.50
CA ARG A 345 -17.26 -5.06 30.13
C ARG A 345 -18.72 -5.15 29.66
N PHE A 346 -19.63 -5.69 30.48
CA PHE A 346 -21.05 -5.79 30.11
C PHE A 346 -21.76 -4.45 30.08
N LYS A 347 -21.35 -3.49 30.93
CA LYS A 347 -21.84 -2.12 30.85
C LYS A 347 -21.45 -1.50 29.51
N LEU A 348 -20.17 -1.55 29.16
CA LEU A 348 -19.66 -1.00 27.90
C LEU A 348 -20.36 -1.64 26.69
N TYR A 349 -20.58 -2.96 26.71
CA TYR A 349 -21.34 -3.64 25.67
C TYR A 349 -22.77 -3.10 25.54
N SER A 350 -23.46 -2.87 26.65
CA SER A 350 -24.81 -2.31 26.65
C SER A 350 -24.84 -0.88 26.13
N ASP A 351 -23.85 -0.07 26.53
CA ASP A 351 -23.68 1.31 26.06
C ASP A 351 -23.37 1.36 24.55
N ILE A 352 -22.63 0.38 24.01
CA ILE A 352 -22.39 0.26 22.56
C ILE A 352 -23.67 -0.07 21.82
N CYS A 353 -24.41 -1.11 22.21
CA CYS A 353 -25.63 -1.52 21.51
C CYS A 353 -26.70 -0.41 21.50
N THR A 354 -26.89 0.23 22.66
CA THR A 354 -27.84 1.34 22.78
C THR A 354 -27.30 2.63 22.14
N GLY A 355 -26.00 2.87 22.17
CA GLY A 355 -25.33 3.99 21.51
C GLY A 355 -25.44 3.92 20.00
N LEU A 356 -25.19 2.76 19.38
CA LEU A 356 -25.37 2.53 17.94
C LEU A 356 -26.84 2.71 17.54
N THR A 357 -27.76 2.18 18.34
CA THR A 357 -29.21 2.40 18.13
C THR A 357 -29.57 3.88 18.09
N LEU A 358 -29.16 4.64 19.12
CA LEU A 358 -29.43 6.07 19.20
C LEU A 358 -28.72 6.84 18.09
N ARG A 359 -27.54 6.38 17.65
CA ARG A 359 -26.80 6.97 16.52
C ARG A 359 -27.57 6.81 15.23
N LEU A 360 -28.03 5.61 14.87
CA LEU A 360 -28.82 5.38 13.66
C LEU A 360 -30.13 6.18 13.66
N ILE A 361 -30.81 6.28 14.80
CA ILE A 361 -32.01 7.12 14.95
C ILE A 361 -31.69 8.59 14.70
N TYR A 362 -30.60 9.10 15.28
CA TYR A 362 -30.15 10.48 15.06
C TYR A 362 -29.86 10.73 13.58
N GLU A 363 -29.08 9.86 12.93
CA GLU A 363 -28.74 10.01 11.52
C GLU A 363 -29.99 9.95 10.63
N THR A 364 -30.93 9.06 10.94
CA THR A 364 -32.21 8.98 10.24
C THR A 364 -32.98 10.30 10.32
N PHE A 365 -33.07 10.90 11.51
CA PHE A 365 -33.73 12.20 11.66
C PHE A 365 -32.95 13.35 11.01
N ARG A 366 -31.61 13.28 10.95
CA ARG A 366 -30.74 14.26 10.28
C ARG A 366 -30.90 14.22 8.77
N VAL A 367 -30.93 13.01 8.20
CA VAL A 367 -31.00 12.77 6.76
C VAL A 367 -32.43 12.95 6.26
N ILE A 368 -33.43 12.27 6.82
CA ILE A 368 -34.80 12.30 6.27
C ILE A 368 -35.71 13.20 7.11
N HIS A 369 -36.00 14.40 6.61
CA HIS A 369 -36.76 15.44 7.33
C HIS A 369 -38.24 15.09 7.53
N SER A 370 -38.85 14.37 6.59
CA SER A 370 -40.26 13.98 6.66
C SER A 370 -40.54 12.90 7.71
N VAL A 371 -39.51 12.15 8.13
CA VAL A 371 -39.64 11.11 9.15
C VAL A 371 -39.88 11.76 10.51
N ASP A 372 -41.02 11.44 11.09
CA ASP A 372 -41.44 11.87 12.42
C ASP A 372 -41.22 10.76 13.46
N THR A 373 -41.23 9.50 13.05
CA THR A 373 -41.09 8.34 13.94
C THR A 373 -40.10 7.35 13.37
N VAL A 374 -39.16 6.90 14.20
CA VAL A 374 -38.25 5.80 13.89
C VAL A 374 -38.55 4.64 14.83
N GLU A 375 -38.70 3.47 14.24
CA GLU A 375 -38.74 2.19 14.94
C GLU A 375 -37.45 1.44 14.63
N LEU A 376 -36.74 0.96 15.64
CA LEU A 376 -35.50 0.21 15.46
C LEU A 376 -35.59 -1.13 16.17
N HIS A 377 -35.28 -2.18 15.43
CA HIS A 377 -35.21 -3.56 15.87
C HIS A 377 -33.76 -4.03 15.84
N GLY A 378 -33.22 -4.42 16.99
CA GLY A 378 -31.95 -5.13 17.05
C GLY A 378 -32.18 -6.63 16.99
N LEU A 379 -31.67 -7.23 15.92
CA LEU A 379 -31.75 -8.65 15.60
C LEU A 379 -30.48 -9.39 16.07
N THR A 380 -30.63 -10.66 16.42
CA THR A 380 -29.51 -11.56 16.66
C THR A 380 -29.90 -12.95 16.18
N GLU A 381 -28.96 -13.62 15.51
CA GLU A 381 -29.15 -14.99 15.05
C GLU A 381 -28.99 -15.96 16.24
N GLN A 382 -29.98 -16.81 16.46
CA GLN A 382 -29.90 -17.88 17.46
C GLN A 382 -30.37 -19.21 16.87
N VAL A 383 -29.65 -20.28 17.20
CA VAL A 383 -30.07 -21.63 16.84
C VAL A 383 -31.23 -22.06 17.72
N ASN A 384 -32.38 -22.34 17.11
CA ASN A 384 -33.55 -22.86 17.79
C ASN A 384 -33.28 -24.31 18.22
N PRO A 385 -33.27 -24.64 19.53
CA PRO A 385 -32.94 -25.98 20.01
C PRO A 385 -33.93 -27.06 19.56
N SER A 386 -35.16 -26.69 19.18
CA SER A 386 -36.21 -27.63 18.80
C SER A 386 -36.07 -28.17 17.38
N ASN A 387 -35.50 -27.38 16.45
CA ASN A 387 -35.37 -27.75 15.04
C ASN A 387 -33.90 -27.67 14.53
N GLY A 388 -32.99 -27.06 15.29
CA GLY A 388 -31.59 -26.89 14.91
C GLY A 388 -31.34 -25.81 13.85
N HIS A 389 -32.37 -25.05 13.45
CA HIS A 389 -32.25 -23.96 12.48
C HIS A 389 -31.91 -22.64 13.17
N SER A 390 -31.11 -21.82 12.50
CA SER A 390 -30.89 -20.43 12.89
C SER A 390 -32.13 -19.60 12.63
N GLU A 391 -32.52 -18.81 13.63
CA GLU A 391 -33.65 -17.89 13.57
C GLU A 391 -33.21 -16.50 14.08
N ASN A 392 -33.62 -15.44 13.38
CA ASN A 392 -33.41 -14.07 13.82
C ASN A 392 -34.44 -13.72 14.90
N ILE A 393 -33.95 -13.36 16.09
CA ILE A 393 -34.81 -12.91 17.19
C ILE A 393 -34.57 -11.43 17.48
N THR A 394 -35.61 -10.71 17.88
CA THR A 394 -35.48 -9.33 18.34
C THR A 394 -35.09 -9.28 19.82
N SER A 395 -33.90 -8.75 20.10
CA SER A 395 -33.38 -8.58 21.47
C SER A 395 -33.31 -7.13 21.92
N LEU A 396 -33.38 -6.18 20.99
CA LEU A 396 -33.42 -4.76 21.26
C LEU A 396 -34.56 -4.14 20.44
N HIS A 397 -35.33 -3.23 21.05
CA HIS A 397 -36.39 -2.51 20.35
C HIS A 397 -36.57 -1.11 20.92
N ILE A 398 -36.81 -0.15 20.05
CA ILE A 398 -37.19 1.21 20.44
C ILE A 398 -38.09 1.79 19.35
N ARG A 399 -39.09 2.57 19.77
CA ARG A 399 -39.89 3.40 18.88
C ARG A 399 -39.96 4.79 19.47
N THR A 400 -39.45 5.79 18.76
CA THR A 400 -39.35 7.16 19.24
C THR A 400 -39.77 8.16 18.18
N SER A 401 -40.33 9.29 18.62
CA SER A 401 -40.63 10.42 17.75
C SER A 401 -39.43 11.37 17.63
N ARG A 402 -39.39 12.16 16.56
CA ARG A 402 -38.44 13.27 16.37
C ARG A 402 -38.53 14.27 17.53
N GLN A 403 -39.74 14.54 18.01
CA GLN A 403 -39.99 15.48 19.10
C GLN A 403 -39.40 14.98 20.43
N ASP A 404 -39.61 13.72 20.78
CA ASP A 404 -39.10 13.15 22.04
C ASP A 404 -37.58 12.99 21.98
N PHE A 405 -37.06 12.53 20.84
CA PHE A 405 -35.62 12.34 20.63
C PHE A 405 -34.86 13.67 20.63
N GLY A 406 -35.43 14.71 20.01
CA GLY A 406 -34.83 16.04 19.92
C GLY A 406 -34.66 16.77 21.27
N GLN A 407 -35.28 16.29 22.35
CA GLN A 407 -35.10 16.82 23.70
C GLN A 407 -33.79 16.33 24.35
N LEU A 408 -33.14 15.31 23.79
CA LEU A 408 -31.94 14.72 24.35
C LEU A 408 -30.69 15.54 24.01
N ASN A 409 -29.83 15.75 25.01
CA ASN A 409 -28.47 16.24 24.79
C ASN A 409 -27.52 15.05 24.53
N LEU A 410 -27.38 14.67 23.25
CA LEU A 410 -26.56 13.53 22.82
C LEU A 410 -25.07 13.65 23.18
N ASP A 411 -24.56 14.87 23.43
CA ASP A 411 -23.15 15.08 23.76
C ASP A 411 -22.81 14.73 25.22
N SER A 412 -23.81 14.62 26.10
CA SER A 412 -23.61 14.51 27.55
C SER A 412 -24.46 13.41 28.21
N LEU A 413 -25.13 12.56 27.42
CA LEU A 413 -25.98 11.49 27.96
C LEU A 413 -25.26 10.15 28.13
N ASP A 414 -25.81 9.30 28.99
CA ASP A 414 -25.47 7.88 29.10
C ASP A 414 -26.40 7.08 28.15
N PRO A 415 -25.87 6.36 27.13
CA PRO A 415 -26.68 5.75 26.08
C PRO A 415 -27.76 4.81 26.61
N THR A 416 -27.40 3.92 27.54
CA THR A 416 -28.33 2.95 28.12
C THR A 416 -29.47 3.64 28.87
N SER A 417 -29.15 4.69 29.65
CA SER A 417 -30.14 5.46 30.39
C SER A 417 -31.08 6.25 29.45
N ALA A 418 -30.54 6.88 28.41
CA ALA A 418 -31.33 7.62 27.42
C ALA A 418 -32.26 6.68 26.62
N PHE A 419 -31.73 5.56 26.15
CA PHE A 419 -32.51 4.51 25.49
C PHE A 419 -33.68 4.03 26.35
N THR A 420 -33.44 3.79 27.65
CA THR A 420 -34.49 3.40 28.60
C THR A 420 -35.52 4.51 28.80
N SER A 421 -35.09 5.78 28.87
CA SER A 421 -35.99 6.93 29.02
C SER A 421 -36.96 7.10 27.85
N LEU A 422 -36.51 6.73 26.63
CA LEU A 422 -37.32 6.66 25.41
C LEU A 422 -38.17 5.38 25.33
N LYS A 423 -38.33 4.65 26.43
CA LYS A 423 -39.08 3.38 26.53
C LYS A 423 -38.49 2.25 25.67
N GLY A 424 -37.22 2.36 25.28
CA GLY A 424 -36.51 1.28 24.61
C GLY A 424 -36.38 0.04 25.52
N LYS A 425 -36.47 -1.14 24.92
CA LYS A 425 -36.34 -2.43 25.59
C LYS A 425 -35.09 -3.14 25.08
N PHE A 426 -34.22 -3.58 25.98
CA PHE A 426 -33.03 -4.36 25.64
C PHE A 426 -32.92 -5.60 26.54
N ALA A 427 -33.05 -6.78 25.93
CA ALA A 427 -33.04 -8.07 26.61
C ALA A 427 -31.64 -8.71 26.59
N CYS A 428 -30.72 -8.10 27.33
CA CYS A 428 -29.36 -8.59 27.54
C CYS A 428 -29.12 -8.94 29.02
N ASN A 429 -28.55 -10.11 29.29
CA ASN A 429 -28.27 -10.55 30.66
C ASN A 429 -26.91 -10.03 31.18
N LYS A 430 -26.64 -10.27 32.47
CA LYS A 430 -25.35 -9.94 33.13
C LYS A 430 -24.14 -10.75 32.63
N LYS A 431 -24.26 -11.44 31.50
CA LYS A 431 -23.18 -12.14 30.79
C LYS A 431 -23.04 -11.68 29.34
N GLY A 432 -23.77 -10.64 28.91
CA GLY A 432 -23.80 -10.19 27.52
C GLY A 432 -24.62 -11.10 26.59
N LYS A 433 -25.34 -12.09 27.12
CA LYS A 433 -26.16 -12.98 26.29
C LYS A 433 -27.49 -12.31 25.97
N LEU A 434 -27.77 -12.20 24.68
CA LEU A 434 -29.01 -11.69 24.11
C LEU A 434 -30.14 -12.74 24.22
N SER A 435 -31.37 -12.26 24.37
CA SER A 435 -32.57 -13.08 24.52
C SER A 435 -33.77 -12.40 23.86
N PRO A 436 -34.82 -13.15 23.46
CA PRO A 436 -35.96 -12.54 22.79
C PRO A 436 -36.73 -11.61 23.74
N LEU A 437 -37.23 -10.51 23.20
CA LEU A 437 -38.14 -9.62 23.93
C LEU A 437 -39.46 -10.33 24.25
N LYS A 438 -39.94 -10.19 25.49
CA LYS A 438 -41.15 -10.90 25.97
C LYS A 438 -42.47 -10.36 25.41
N ALA A 439 -42.46 -9.13 24.90
CA ALA A 439 -43.55 -8.48 24.15
C ALA A 439 -43.03 -7.14 23.60
N LEU A 440 -43.28 -6.88 22.30
CA LEU A 440 -42.97 -5.59 21.65
C LEU A 440 -44.00 -4.53 22.04
#